data_AF-A0A1A8ASS1-F1
#
_entry.id   AF-A0A1A8ASS1-F1
#
_cell.length_a   1.000
_cell.length_b   1.000
_cell.length_c   1.000
_cell.angle_alpha   90.00
_cell.angle_beta   90.00
_cell.angle_gamma   90.00
#
_symmetry.space_group_name_H-M   'P 1'
#
loop_
_entity.id
_entity.type
_entity.pdbx_description
1 polymer ?
#
loop_
_entity_poly.entity_id
_entity_poly.type
_entity_poly.pdbx_seq_one_letter_code
_entity_poly.pdbx_strand_id
1 'polypeptide(L)'
;VPLNVFIDKAPVHTTKVFYYKENPKVTGVLPDCSFDRGSKIVIEGENLDSVYRTIIHFRPNESHLRSVTRECIGRSLPTRMECITPVFQRDETEEGHLSFDMDGALGLWNKDFSYPPYGEPIPFETEGHVLSLYPGFDEVSLHHKKLNLVSSCMTITMTVADVDCDAKVLDNEITCRIPKNLTIP
;
A
#
# COMPACT_ATOMS: atom_id res chain seq x y z
N VAL A 1 -19.09 24.42 -19.22
CA VAL A 1 -19.29 25.84 -18.82
C VAL A 1 -18.37 26.72 -19.64
N PRO A 2 -18.92 27.73 -20.34
CA PRO A 2 -18.11 28.68 -21.11
C PRO A 2 -17.23 29.51 -20.17
N LEU A 3 -15.97 29.72 -20.56
CA LEU A 3 -15.05 30.59 -19.83
C LEU A 3 -15.23 32.03 -20.33
N ASN A 4 -15.44 32.96 -19.41
CA ASN A 4 -15.44 34.39 -19.73
C ASN A 4 -14.16 35.00 -19.17
N VAL A 5 -13.36 35.63 -20.03
CA VAL A 5 -12.08 36.24 -19.66
C VAL A 5 -12.15 37.73 -19.97
N PHE A 6 -11.64 38.57 -19.06
CA PHE A 6 -11.62 40.02 -19.21
C PHE A 6 -10.23 40.57 -18.89
N ILE A 7 -9.73 41.51 -19.69
CA ILE A 7 -8.51 42.30 -19.41
C ILE A 7 -8.96 43.75 -19.30
N ASP A 8 -8.72 44.39 -18.15
CA ASP A 8 -9.17 45.77 -17.88
C ASP A 8 -10.66 46.02 -18.21
N LYS A 9 -11.51 45.02 -17.91
CA LYS A 9 -12.96 44.97 -18.20
C LYS A 9 -13.33 44.75 -19.68
N ALA A 10 -12.37 44.71 -20.59
CA ALA A 10 -12.63 44.35 -21.98
C ALA A 10 -12.74 42.81 -22.11
N PRO A 11 -13.82 42.27 -22.71
CA PRO A 11 -13.97 40.84 -22.92
C PRO A 11 -12.94 40.32 -23.92
N VAL A 12 -12.36 39.17 -23.63
CA VAL A 12 -11.43 38.46 -24.51
C VAL A 12 -12.12 37.22 -25.07
N HIS A 13 -12.07 37.05 -26.38
CA HIS A 13 -12.62 35.86 -27.03
C HIS A 13 -11.82 34.62 -26.64
N THR A 14 -12.52 33.59 -26.18
CA THR A 14 -11.97 32.26 -25.92
C THR A 14 -12.88 31.19 -26.50
N THR A 15 -12.27 30.16 -27.06
CA THR A 15 -12.95 28.93 -27.53
C THR A 15 -12.83 27.79 -26.53
N LYS A 16 -12.16 28.03 -25.39
CA LYS A 16 -11.94 27.01 -24.37
C LYS A 16 -13.20 26.85 -23.52
N VAL A 17 -13.55 25.59 -23.28
CA VAL A 17 -14.70 25.18 -22.47
C VAL A 17 -14.19 24.38 -21.28
N PHE A 18 -14.74 24.64 -20.10
CA PHE A 18 -14.45 23.90 -18.89
C PHE A 18 -15.55 22.87 -18.63
N TYR A 19 -15.18 21.63 -18.30
CA TYR A 19 -16.13 20.56 -17.97
C TYR A 19 -15.95 20.17 -16.51
N TYR A 20 -17.05 20.22 -15.75
CA TYR A 20 -17.08 19.62 -14.43
C TYR A 20 -17.10 18.11 -14.58
N LYS A 21 -16.28 17.43 -13.78
CA LYS A 21 -16.38 16.01 -13.54
C LYS A 21 -17.10 15.78 -12.21
N GLU A 22 -17.69 14.61 -12.05
CA GLU A 22 -18.26 14.20 -10.77
C GLU A 22 -17.18 14.05 -9.70
N ASN A 23 -17.59 14.26 -8.44
CA ASN A 23 -16.69 14.12 -7.31
C ASN A 23 -16.20 12.67 -7.18
N PRO A 24 -14.93 12.47 -6.79
CA PRO A 24 -14.41 11.15 -6.52
C PRO A 24 -15.10 10.54 -5.30
N LYS A 25 -15.26 9.22 -5.31
CA LYS A 25 -15.77 8.45 -4.19
C LYS A 25 -14.88 7.26 -3.96
N VAL A 26 -14.33 7.14 -2.75
CA VAL A 26 -13.51 6.00 -2.36
C VAL A 26 -14.40 4.94 -1.70
N THR A 27 -14.36 3.72 -2.22
CA THR A 27 -15.14 2.58 -1.73
C THR A 27 -14.29 1.60 -0.92
N GLY A 28 -13.00 1.51 -1.18
CA GLY A 28 -12.10 0.59 -0.49
C GLY A 28 -10.63 0.93 -0.66
N VAL A 29 -9.80 0.39 0.24
CA VAL A 29 -8.35 0.47 0.16
C VAL A 29 -7.78 -0.90 0.53
N LEU A 30 -6.84 -1.38 -0.27
CA LEU A 30 -6.17 -2.66 -0.05
C LEU A 30 -4.65 -2.50 -0.20
N PRO A 31 -3.83 -3.07 0.69
CA PRO A 31 -4.21 -3.62 1.99
C PRO A 31 -4.77 -2.56 2.95
N ASP A 32 -5.43 -3.00 4.03
CA ASP A 32 -5.98 -2.14 5.10
C ASP A 32 -4.97 -1.86 6.24
N CYS A 33 -3.69 -2.11 5.98
CA CYS A 33 -2.55 -1.77 6.83
C CYS A 33 -1.33 -1.35 5.99
N SER A 34 -0.29 -0.84 6.64
CA SER A 34 1.00 -0.49 6.02
C SER A 34 2.15 -0.83 6.93
N PHE A 35 3.34 -1.04 6.40
CA PHE A 35 4.53 -0.92 7.24
C PHE A 35 4.81 0.54 7.64
N ASP A 36 5.53 0.72 8.75
CA ASP A 36 6.10 1.98 9.26
C ASP A 36 6.90 2.77 8.20
N ARG A 37 7.51 2.07 7.24
CA ARG A 37 8.25 2.64 6.09
C ARG A 37 7.38 3.01 4.89
N GLY A 38 6.06 2.85 4.99
CA GLY A 38 5.12 2.98 3.90
C GLY A 38 4.98 1.68 3.10
N SER A 39 3.85 1.54 2.41
CA SER A 39 3.50 0.36 1.61
C SER A 39 2.67 0.77 0.41
N LYS A 40 2.70 -0.04 -0.64
CA LYS A 40 1.80 0.17 -1.78
C LYS A 40 0.38 -0.15 -1.35
N ILE A 41 -0.54 0.77 -1.62
CA ILE A 41 -1.97 0.58 -1.46
C ILE A 41 -2.67 0.80 -2.80
N VAL A 42 -3.80 0.13 -2.97
CA VAL A 42 -4.74 0.28 -4.06
C VAL A 42 -5.98 0.94 -3.48
N ILE A 43 -6.31 2.13 -3.98
CA ILE A 43 -7.54 2.84 -3.68
C ILE A 43 -8.56 2.45 -4.77
N GLU A 44 -9.70 1.93 -4.35
CA GLU A 44 -10.83 1.57 -5.21
C GLU A 44 -11.98 2.56 -5.02
N GLY A 45 -12.72 2.82 -6.09
CA GLY A 45 -13.75 3.83 -6.04
C GLY A 45 -14.44 4.13 -7.37
N GLU A 46 -14.95 5.35 -7.46
CA GLU A 46 -15.62 5.92 -8.62
C GLU A 46 -15.04 7.32 -8.89
N ASN A 47 -14.96 7.69 -10.16
CA ASN A 47 -14.47 9.00 -10.63
C ASN A 47 -13.08 9.38 -10.10
N LEU A 48 -12.20 8.42 -9.78
CA LEU A 48 -10.88 8.74 -9.21
C LEU A 48 -9.98 9.49 -10.22
N ASP A 49 -10.24 9.38 -11.52
CA ASP A 49 -9.55 10.11 -12.59
C ASP A 49 -10.05 11.56 -12.76
N SER A 50 -11.04 11.98 -11.97
CA SER A 50 -11.45 13.39 -11.90
C SER A 50 -10.50 14.24 -11.07
N VAL A 51 -9.62 13.59 -10.31
CA VAL A 51 -8.73 14.19 -9.33
C VAL A 51 -7.37 14.48 -9.95
N TYR A 52 -6.90 15.70 -9.76
CA TYR A 52 -5.54 16.10 -10.11
C TYR A 52 -4.55 15.75 -8.99
N ARG A 53 -4.93 16.02 -7.73
CA ARG A 53 -4.07 15.82 -6.57
C ARG A 53 -4.78 15.05 -5.46
N THR A 54 -4.16 13.94 -5.03
CA THR A 54 -4.61 13.13 -3.89
C THR A 54 -3.57 13.18 -2.78
N ILE A 55 -3.98 13.60 -1.59
CA ILE A 55 -3.17 13.59 -0.37
C ILE A 55 -3.71 12.51 0.56
N ILE A 56 -2.82 11.65 1.02
CA ILE A 56 -3.09 10.57 1.97
C ILE A 56 -2.70 11.08 3.35
N HIS A 57 -3.60 10.93 4.30
CA HIS A 57 -3.42 11.31 5.68
C HIS A 57 -3.47 10.07 6.56
N PHE A 58 -2.49 9.92 7.44
CA PHE A 58 -2.59 8.99 8.56
C PHE A 58 -2.62 9.80 9.86
N ARG A 59 -3.67 9.58 10.66
CA ARG A 59 -3.85 10.18 11.98
C ARG A 59 -3.75 9.08 13.03
N PRO A 60 -2.67 9.03 13.83
CA PRO A 60 -2.56 8.08 14.93
C PRO A 60 -3.65 8.33 15.97
N ASN A 61 -4.06 7.28 16.67
CA ASN A 61 -5.04 7.39 17.76
C ASN A 61 -4.42 8.08 18.99
N GLU A 62 -3.12 7.92 19.20
CA GLU A 62 -2.39 8.55 20.30
C GLU A 62 -2.24 10.05 20.08
N SER A 63 -2.81 10.84 21.00
CA SER A 63 -2.92 12.31 20.86
C SER A 63 -1.59 13.06 20.87
N HIS A 64 -0.52 12.46 21.41
CA HIS A 64 0.80 13.06 21.45
C HIS A 64 1.60 12.83 20.15
N LEU A 65 1.14 11.92 19.29
CA LEU A 65 1.75 11.65 18.00
C LEU A 65 1.20 12.58 16.92
N ARG A 66 2.08 13.00 16.00
CA ARG A 66 1.70 13.89 14.90
C ARG A 66 1.19 13.09 13.71
N SER A 67 0.10 13.55 13.10
CA SER A 67 -0.36 13.03 11.82
C SER A 67 0.69 13.22 10.73
N VAL A 68 0.77 12.26 9.81
CA VAL A 68 1.66 12.31 8.65
C VAL A 68 0.85 12.31 7.36
N THR A 69 1.45 12.86 6.32
CA THR A 69 0.80 12.98 5.01
C THR A 69 1.76 12.62 3.89
N ARG A 70 1.19 12.20 2.76
CA ARG A 70 1.94 11.92 1.53
C ARG A 70 1.06 12.16 0.32
N GLU A 71 1.62 12.81 -0.69
CA GLU A 71 0.97 12.94 -1.98
C GLU A 71 1.06 11.63 -2.76
N CYS A 72 -0.06 11.18 -3.32
CA CYS A 72 -0.10 10.01 -4.19
C CYS A 72 0.46 10.38 -5.57
N ILE A 73 1.60 9.80 -5.91
CA ILE A 73 2.26 9.98 -7.19
C ILE A 73 1.97 8.72 -8.02
N GLY A 74 0.88 8.74 -8.77
CA GLY A 74 0.42 7.59 -9.54
C GLY A 74 -0.59 7.99 -10.61
N ARG A 75 -0.75 7.14 -11.64
CA ARG A 75 -1.82 7.32 -12.62
C ARG A 75 -3.13 6.89 -11.98
N SER A 76 -4.11 7.79 -12.02
CA SER A 76 -5.48 7.48 -11.61
C SER A 76 -6.27 6.89 -12.78
N LEU A 77 -6.96 5.78 -12.54
CA LEU A 77 -8.03 5.25 -13.40
C LEU A 77 -9.37 5.59 -12.75
N PRO A 78 -10.49 5.60 -13.50
CA PRO A 78 -11.79 5.99 -12.95
C PRO A 78 -12.20 5.21 -11.70
N THR A 79 -11.79 3.95 -11.59
CA THR A 79 -12.17 3.07 -10.48
C THR A 79 -11.02 2.62 -9.59
N ARG A 80 -9.77 2.97 -9.94
CA ARG A 80 -8.57 2.44 -9.26
C ARG A 80 -7.40 3.41 -9.31
N MET A 81 -6.69 3.56 -8.20
CA MET A 81 -5.46 4.33 -8.10
C MET A 81 -4.44 3.57 -7.24
N GLU A 82 -3.18 3.52 -7.67
CA GLU A 82 -2.09 2.95 -6.87
C GLU A 82 -1.28 4.05 -6.22
N CYS A 83 -1.08 3.95 -4.91
CA CYS A 83 -0.37 4.92 -4.11
C CYS A 83 0.61 4.24 -3.16
N ILE A 84 1.46 5.06 -2.54
CA ILE A 84 2.28 4.65 -1.41
C ILE A 84 1.79 5.43 -0.19
N THR A 85 1.55 4.75 0.92
CA THR A 85 1.15 5.37 2.18
C THR A 85 2.24 6.28 2.77
N PRO A 86 1.89 7.24 3.63
CA PRO A 86 2.88 8.03 4.37
C PRO A 86 3.86 7.16 5.17
N VAL A 87 5.06 7.65 5.39
CA VAL A 87 6.03 7.02 6.31
C VAL A 87 5.66 7.42 7.74
N PHE A 88 5.63 6.45 8.65
CA PHE A 88 5.35 6.65 10.07
C PHE A 88 6.23 5.73 10.94
N GLN A 89 7.49 6.13 11.14
CA GLN A 89 8.51 5.30 11.80
C GLN A 89 8.24 5.07 13.29
N ARG A 90 8.12 3.79 13.68
CA ARG A 90 7.81 3.34 15.03
C ARG A 90 8.40 1.96 15.30
N ASP A 91 8.73 1.71 16.56
CA ASP A 91 9.28 0.42 17.01
C ASP A 91 8.19 -0.63 17.25
N GLU A 92 6.98 -0.16 17.56
CA GLU A 92 5.76 -0.93 17.83
C GLU A 92 4.67 -0.63 16.80
N THR A 93 3.63 -1.47 16.76
CA THR A 93 2.48 -1.26 15.87
C THR A 93 1.65 -0.08 16.34
N GLU A 94 1.39 0.85 15.43
CA GLU A 94 0.54 2.00 15.71
C GLU A 94 -0.82 1.90 15.03
N GLU A 95 -1.87 2.16 15.81
CA GLU A 95 -3.24 2.20 15.32
C GLU A 95 -3.68 3.64 15.07
N GLY A 96 -4.45 3.84 14.00
CA GLY A 96 -4.93 5.15 13.62
C GLY A 96 -6.01 5.08 12.57
N HIS A 97 -6.17 6.20 11.88
CA HIS A 97 -7.13 6.32 10.79
C HIS A 97 -6.42 6.81 9.54
N LEU A 98 -6.74 6.20 8.40
CA LEU A 98 -6.32 6.66 7.09
C LEU A 98 -7.48 7.42 6.42
N SER A 99 -7.15 8.54 5.76
CA SER A 99 -8.12 9.34 5.00
C SER A 99 -7.47 10.01 3.78
N PHE A 100 -8.30 10.46 2.85
CA PHE A 100 -7.85 11.09 1.61
C PHE A 100 -8.46 12.46 1.37
N ASP A 101 -7.61 13.41 0.99
CA ASP A 101 -8.03 14.67 0.40
C ASP A 101 -7.79 14.59 -1.11
N MET A 102 -8.83 14.77 -1.90
CA MET A 102 -8.82 14.67 -3.36
C MET A 102 -9.29 15.99 -3.97
N ASP A 103 -8.33 16.87 -4.28
CA ASP A 103 -8.53 18.27 -4.63
C ASP A 103 -9.44 19.03 -3.65
N GLY A 104 -10.71 19.26 -4.01
CA GLY A 104 -11.69 19.94 -3.18
C GLY A 104 -12.53 19.01 -2.30
N ALA A 105 -12.42 17.69 -2.48
CA ALA A 105 -13.14 16.70 -1.67
C ALA A 105 -12.24 16.24 -0.51
N LEU A 106 -12.55 16.71 0.69
CA LEU A 106 -11.71 16.53 1.88
C LEU A 106 -12.20 15.38 2.77
N GLY A 107 -11.27 14.72 3.45
CA GLY A 107 -11.54 13.69 4.47
C GLY A 107 -12.33 12.49 3.93
N LEU A 108 -12.19 12.18 2.64
CA LEU A 108 -12.83 11.03 2.04
C LEU A 108 -12.29 9.75 2.66
N TRP A 109 -13.20 8.80 2.89
CA TRP A 109 -12.91 7.46 3.42
C TRP A 109 -12.04 7.51 4.68
N ASN A 110 -12.67 7.65 5.83
CA ASN A 110 -11.99 7.69 7.12
C ASN A 110 -12.19 6.34 7.81
N LYS A 111 -11.15 5.51 7.83
CA LYS A 111 -11.20 4.13 8.33
C LYS A 111 -9.99 3.80 9.19
N ASP A 112 -10.20 2.87 10.12
CA ASP A 112 -9.13 2.30 10.93
C ASP A 112 -8.04 1.73 10.03
N PHE A 113 -6.79 1.92 10.44
CA PHE A 113 -5.62 1.55 9.67
C PHE A 113 -4.42 1.39 10.60
N SER A 114 -3.65 0.32 10.41
CA SER A 114 -2.52 -0.01 11.28
C SER A 114 -1.16 0.17 10.59
N TYR A 115 -0.15 0.53 11.39
CA TYR A 115 1.25 0.68 11.00
C TYR A 115 2.16 -0.20 11.85
N PRO A 116 2.22 -1.52 11.57
CA PRO A 116 3.25 -2.38 12.12
C PRO A 116 4.66 -1.99 11.64
N PRO A 117 5.71 -2.24 12.45
CA PRO A 117 7.09 -2.05 12.03
C PRO A 117 7.46 -2.98 10.87
N TYR A 118 8.40 -2.54 10.03
CA TYR A 118 8.86 -3.29 8.87
C TYR A 118 9.29 -4.73 9.22
N GLY A 119 8.73 -5.70 8.50
CA GLY A 119 9.11 -7.10 8.60
C GLY A 119 10.14 -7.48 7.55
N GLU A 120 11.08 -8.35 7.91
CA GLU A 120 12.16 -8.80 7.02
C GLU A 120 12.50 -10.29 7.23
N PRO A 121 12.84 -11.01 6.15
CA PRO A 121 13.43 -12.34 6.25
C PRO A 121 14.85 -12.26 6.84
N ILE A 122 15.21 -13.23 7.68
CA ILE A 122 16.56 -13.42 8.21
C ILE A 122 17.28 -14.45 7.33
N PRO A 123 18.52 -14.17 6.84
CA PRO A 123 19.29 -15.16 6.08
C PRO A 123 19.48 -16.48 6.83
N PHE A 124 19.66 -17.58 6.10
CA PHE A 124 19.92 -18.89 6.71
C PHE A 124 21.15 -18.85 7.62
N GLU A 125 21.06 -19.48 8.80
CA GLU A 125 22.13 -19.54 9.80
C GLU A 125 23.27 -20.52 9.44
N THR A 126 23.17 -21.16 8.27
CA THR A 126 24.19 -22.06 7.73
C THR A 126 25.40 -21.30 7.20
N GLU A 127 26.53 -22.01 7.08
CA GLU A 127 27.74 -21.44 6.48
C GLU A 127 27.45 -20.95 5.06
N GLY A 128 27.80 -19.69 4.78
CA GLY A 128 27.54 -19.04 3.50
C GLY A 128 26.08 -18.62 3.26
N HIS A 129 25.19 -18.74 4.25
CA HIS A 129 23.75 -18.44 4.13
C HIS A 129 23.04 -19.27 3.04
N VAL A 130 23.45 -20.53 2.89
CA VAL A 130 22.90 -21.47 1.90
C VAL A 130 22.19 -22.63 2.60
N LEU A 131 20.90 -22.83 2.29
CA LEU A 131 20.17 -24.01 2.73
C LEU A 131 20.48 -25.18 1.77
N SER A 132 21.11 -26.24 2.28
CA SER A 132 21.29 -27.50 1.56
C SER A 132 20.16 -28.45 1.89
N LEU A 133 19.38 -28.86 0.90
CA LEU A 133 18.28 -29.81 1.06
C LEU A 133 18.78 -31.23 0.83
N TYR A 134 18.41 -32.15 1.73
CA TYR A 134 18.70 -33.57 1.55
C TYR A 134 17.63 -34.24 0.68
N PRO A 135 17.94 -35.35 0.00
CA PRO A 135 16.95 -36.10 -0.76
C PRO A 135 15.72 -36.44 0.09
N GLY A 136 14.54 -36.03 -0.38
CA GLY A 136 13.26 -36.23 0.32
C GLY A 136 12.80 -35.07 1.20
N PHE A 137 13.61 -34.02 1.37
CA PHE A 137 13.17 -32.79 2.03
C PHE A 137 12.43 -31.90 1.03
N ASP A 138 11.17 -31.60 1.32
CA ASP A 138 10.28 -30.80 0.48
C ASP A 138 9.79 -29.54 1.18
N GLU A 139 10.42 -29.12 2.28
CA GLU A 139 10.04 -27.94 3.05
C GLU A 139 11.25 -27.01 3.22
N VAL A 140 11.08 -25.75 2.83
CA VAL A 140 12.01 -24.66 3.10
C VAL A 140 11.42 -23.84 4.24
N SER A 141 12.25 -23.54 5.22
CA SER A 141 11.86 -22.69 6.33
C SER A 141 12.89 -21.61 6.60
N LEU A 142 12.41 -20.40 6.84
CA LEU A 142 13.24 -19.23 7.04
C LEU A 142 12.74 -18.42 8.25
N HIS A 143 13.66 -18.02 9.12
CA HIS A 143 13.33 -17.11 10.20
C HIS A 143 13.02 -15.72 9.66
N HIS A 144 12.12 -15.00 10.31
CA HIS A 144 11.81 -13.62 9.96
C HIS A 144 11.66 -12.77 11.21
N LYS A 145 11.67 -11.45 11.01
CA LYS A 145 11.20 -10.49 12.00
C LYS A 145 9.87 -9.94 11.52
N LYS A 146 8.86 -9.96 12.39
CA LYS A 146 7.64 -9.14 12.27
C LYS A 146 6.79 -9.35 11.01
N LEU A 147 7.04 -10.37 10.16
CA LEU A 147 6.17 -10.65 9.01
C LEU A 147 4.77 -11.11 9.45
N ASN A 148 4.69 -11.79 10.60
CA ASN A 148 3.43 -12.21 11.22
C ASN A 148 2.49 -11.02 11.50
N LEU A 149 3.02 -9.83 11.79
CA LEU A 149 2.25 -8.64 12.14
C LEU A 149 1.34 -8.13 11.01
N VAL A 150 1.69 -8.44 9.75
CA VAL A 150 0.89 -8.03 8.58
C VAL A 150 0.15 -9.20 7.93
N SER A 151 0.27 -10.42 8.46
CA SER A 151 -0.29 -11.64 7.84
C SER A 151 -1.83 -11.61 7.73
N SER A 152 -2.51 -10.81 8.54
CA SER A 152 -3.96 -10.63 8.51
C SER A 152 -4.45 -9.61 7.49
N CYS A 153 -3.60 -8.68 7.04
CA CYS A 153 -3.97 -7.53 6.22
C CYS A 153 -3.22 -7.45 4.89
N MET A 154 -2.05 -8.08 4.77
CA MET A 154 -1.25 -8.14 3.56
C MET A 154 -1.05 -9.58 3.07
N THR A 155 -0.93 -9.73 1.76
CA THR A 155 -0.49 -10.98 1.14
C THR A 155 1.01 -11.12 1.26
N ILE A 156 1.48 -12.20 1.88
CA ILE A 156 2.89 -12.57 1.99
C ILE A 156 3.13 -13.75 1.05
N THR A 157 3.94 -13.56 0.02
CA THR A 157 4.27 -14.59 -0.96
C THR A 157 5.73 -14.99 -0.82
N MET A 158 5.98 -16.29 -0.77
CA MET A 158 7.31 -16.88 -0.89
C MET A 158 7.32 -17.75 -2.14
N THR A 159 8.38 -17.64 -2.94
CA THR A 159 8.52 -18.44 -4.15
C THR A 159 9.79 -19.29 -4.07
N VAL A 160 9.73 -20.48 -4.65
CA VAL A 160 10.90 -21.36 -4.85
C VAL A 160 10.99 -21.62 -6.35
N ALA A 161 12.12 -21.25 -6.96
CA ALA A 161 12.29 -21.29 -8.42
C ALA A 161 11.14 -20.59 -9.17
N ASP A 162 10.79 -19.36 -8.74
CA ASP A 162 9.72 -18.51 -9.29
C ASP A 162 8.29 -19.09 -9.19
N VAL A 163 8.10 -20.17 -8.44
CA VAL A 163 6.78 -20.75 -8.18
C VAL A 163 6.35 -20.48 -6.75
N ASP A 164 5.16 -19.91 -6.60
CA ASP A 164 4.52 -19.71 -5.30
C ASP A 164 4.28 -21.06 -4.62
N CYS A 165 4.74 -21.16 -3.37
CA CYS A 165 4.67 -22.38 -2.58
C CYS A 165 3.61 -22.34 -1.47
N ASP A 166 2.71 -21.35 -1.50
CA ASP A 166 1.62 -21.19 -0.52
C ASP A 166 2.17 -21.17 0.91
N ALA A 167 3.05 -20.20 1.16
CA ALA A 167 3.81 -20.16 2.38
C ALA A 167 2.96 -19.88 3.62
N LYS A 168 3.34 -20.51 4.73
CA LYS A 168 2.71 -20.32 6.03
C LYS A 168 3.58 -19.44 6.91
N VAL A 169 3.04 -18.30 7.29
CA VAL A 169 3.70 -17.35 8.19
C VAL A 169 3.34 -17.72 9.63
N LEU A 170 4.34 -18.19 10.36
CA LEU A 170 4.32 -18.42 11.80
C LEU A 170 4.91 -17.20 12.52
N ASP A 171 4.98 -17.26 13.85
CA ASP A 171 5.40 -16.12 14.69
C ASP A 171 6.80 -15.58 14.33
N ASN A 172 7.80 -16.46 14.22
CA ASN A 172 9.19 -16.09 13.90
C ASN A 172 9.76 -16.87 12.69
N GLU A 173 8.89 -17.49 11.91
CA GLU A 173 9.28 -18.41 10.85
C GLU A 173 8.27 -18.34 9.70
N ILE A 174 8.74 -18.48 8.46
CA ILE A 174 7.92 -18.66 7.27
C ILE A 174 8.31 -19.99 6.65
N THR A 175 7.32 -20.89 6.50
CA THR A 175 7.52 -22.24 5.95
C THR A 175 6.87 -22.33 4.59
N CYS A 176 7.50 -23.09 3.69
CA CYS A 176 7.16 -23.16 2.28
C CYS A 176 7.42 -24.57 1.79
N ARG A 177 6.38 -25.24 1.27
CA ARG A 177 6.55 -26.59 0.71
C ARG A 177 6.87 -26.51 -0.76
N ILE A 178 8.01 -27.09 -1.13
CA ILE A 178 8.52 -27.13 -2.49
C ILE A 178 7.51 -27.90 -3.37
N PRO A 179 6.97 -27.26 -4.41
CA PRO A 179 6.09 -27.95 -5.36
C PRO A 179 6.78 -29.16 -6.00
N LYS A 180 6.12 -30.32 -5.97
CA LYS A 180 6.66 -31.61 -6.48
C LYS A 180 7.07 -31.61 -7.95
N ASN A 181 6.61 -30.63 -8.73
CA ASN A 181 6.87 -30.51 -10.15
C ASN A 181 8.13 -29.67 -10.46
N LEU A 182 8.83 -29.18 -9.43
CA LEU A 182 10.07 -28.43 -9.60
C LEU A 182 11.27 -29.36 -9.66
N THR A 183 12.13 -29.13 -10.66
CA THR A 183 13.46 -29.72 -10.69
C THR A 183 14.42 -28.69 -10.11
N ILE A 184 14.85 -28.89 -8.87
CA ILE A 184 15.81 -28.01 -8.20
C ILE A 184 17.22 -28.49 -8.56
N PRO A 185 18.13 -27.61 -9.03
CA PRO A 185 19.50 -27.97 -9.37
C PRO A 185 20.33 -28.48 -8.19
#